data_AF-A0A957CWS7-F1
#
_entry.id   AF-A0A957CWS7-F1
#
_cell.length_a   1.000
_cell.length_b   1.000
_cell.length_c   1.000
_cell.angle_alpha   90.00
_cell.angle_beta   90.00
_cell.angle_gamma   90.00
#
_symmetry.space_group_name_H-M   'P 1'
#
loop_
_entity.id
_entity.type
_entity.pdbx_description
1 polymer ?
#
loop_
_entity_poly.entity_id
_entity_poly.type
_entity_poly.pdbx_seq_one_letter_code
_entity_poly.pdbx_strand_id
1 'polypeptide(L)'
;MGNNSKSTFQIVIYIFAVISMILFVLIGKNKQVIASKNETNSATSDQLDGIANRQLETPLQQALRQAIDRRSKSGLPVPSSTTYQIPEAPTMIQENDTFVMVVSATSTLYFEHPNQAGLDKWPDVVITADLPTSANGYVKQGNYNQEIRSFIEQELPGIWEQHEFGYEPRRYTFRETLRIELPDEAAEKIVSEAVDLIDKRAVEELVFGFTETGPRIEYIVEEEWEECILGACFTIAEVKAGLELDWDIGLRLPFQVDLRTPNSMILDHTYMLDSSITPLDWSAEQYEQAGLEGADGNEFLLRYVVFLGVQAEIVGIEAVDWGIDAEYDGSSSFTTPFGPDASFPLPTIELSPEQTGLQWEVVSSVLAIGIGLRIDTSLSQGEIAAKWQVLPGSDATGNGSVTYVYPQVPVPFGPLTTGDFATDSDQAHIEINDFQYGLDEFLMDLGGYLELELFGYGVEVTDFDIVEIGVDDISDGPWLNIHEGTKDNIETFVDVNENALIFLPLVVK
;
A
#
# COMPACT_ATOMS: atom_id res chain seq x y z
N MET A 1 -17.36 15.25 67.20
CA MET A 1 -17.39 14.57 65.89
C MET A 1 -18.82 14.65 65.37
N GLY A 2 -19.09 15.48 64.36
CA GLY A 2 -20.43 15.69 63.84
C GLY A 2 -20.61 17.12 63.33
N ASN A 3 -20.09 17.39 62.12
CA ASN A 3 -20.56 18.45 61.23
C ASN A 3 -19.90 18.48 59.83
N ASN A 4 -18.97 17.56 59.50
CA ASN A 4 -18.28 17.60 58.19
C ASN A 4 -19.08 17.02 57.01
N SER A 5 -20.18 16.30 57.21
CA SER A 5 -20.91 15.66 56.08
C SER A 5 -21.69 16.62 55.19
N LYS A 6 -21.98 17.85 55.66
CA LYS A 6 -22.69 18.86 54.85
C LYS A 6 -21.79 19.59 53.85
N SER A 7 -20.49 19.66 54.12
CA SER A 7 -19.51 20.31 53.25
C SER A 7 -19.22 19.45 52.01
N THR A 8 -19.00 18.16 52.21
CA THR A 8 -18.71 17.21 51.12
C THR A 8 -19.88 17.08 50.15
N PHE A 9 -21.12 17.06 50.65
CA PHE A 9 -22.31 16.95 49.80
C PHE A 9 -22.56 18.20 48.95
N GLN A 10 -22.20 19.40 49.43
CA GLN A 10 -22.31 20.63 48.64
C GLN A 10 -21.24 20.71 47.55
N ILE A 11 -20.02 20.21 47.81
CA ILE A 11 -18.94 20.16 46.83
C ILE A 11 -19.32 19.24 45.66
N VAL A 12 -19.80 18.02 45.94
CA VAL A 12 -20.23 17.04 44.92
C VAL A 12 -21.32 17.62 43.99
N ILE A 13 -22.28 18.38 44.52
CA ILE A 13 -23.33 19.03 43.72
C ILE A 13 -22.76 20.12 42.79
N TYR A 14 -21.77 20.89 43.25
CA TYR A 14 -21.13 21.92 42.43
C TYR A 14 -20.32 21.33 41.27
N ILE A 15 -19.62 20.20 41.51
CA ILE A 15 -18.86 19.50 40.47
C ILE A 15 -19.79 18.89 39.41
N PHE A 16 -20.88 18.23 39.83
CA PHE A 16 -21.88 17.71 38.88
C PHE A 16 -22.50 18.82 38.01
N ALA A 17 -22.71 20.01 38.57
CA ALA A 17 -23.23 21.16 37.83
C ALA A 17 -22.22 21.70 36.79
N VAL A 18 -20.91 21.70 37.11
CA VAL A 18 -19.84 22.14 36.20
C VAL A 18 -19.65 21.12 35.07
N ILE A 19 -19.64 19.82 35.37
CA ILE A 19 -19.52 18.74 34.38
C ILE A 19 -20.71 18.75 33.42
N SER A 20 -21.96 18.86 33.93
CA SER A 20 -23.14 18.98 33.07
C SER A 20 -23.11 20.22 32.17
N MET A 21 -22.52 21.34 32.64
CA MET A 21 -22.43 22.56 31.86
C MET A 21 -21.38 22.45 30.74
N ILE A 22 -20.25 21.78 30.98
CA ILE A 22 -19.22 21.51 29.97
C ILE A 22 -19.75 20.55 28.90
N LEU A 23 -20.45 19.46 29.31
CA LEU A 23 -21.09 18.53 28.37
C LEU A 23 -22.12 19.22 27.46
N PHE A 24 -22.89 20.18 28.00
CA PHE A 24 -23.91 20.91 27.24
C PHE A 24 -23.31 21.91 26.23
N VAL A 25 -22.09 22.40 26.48
CA VAL A 25 -21.36 23.30 25.56
C VAL A 25 -20.73 22.52 24.41
N LEU A 26 -20.24 21.30 24.68
CA LEU A 26 -19.64 20.42 23.66
C LEU A 26 -20.69 19.83 22.71
N ILE A 27 -21.86 19.45 23.22
CA ILE A 27 -22.94 18.85 22.39
C ILE A 27 -23.74 19.92 21.60
N GLY A 28 -23.69 21.19 22.01
CA GLY A 28 -24.55 22.26 21.51
C GLY A 28 -24.19 22.89 20.17
N LYS A 29 -23.06 22.55 19.54
CA LYS A 29 -22.55 23.26 18.34
C LYS A 29 -22.65 22.51 17.00
N ASN A 30 -22.98 21.22 16.97
CA ASN A 30 -22.84 20.40 15.75
C ASN A 30 -24.14 20.11 14.96
N LYS A 31 -25.04 21.09 14.78
CA LYS A 31 -26.20 20.92 13.86
C LYS A 31 -26.57 22.17 13.07
N GLN A 32 -25.99 22.30 11.88
CA GLN A 32 -26.51 22.98 10.66
C GLN A 32 -25.37 22.98 9.61
N VAL A 33 -25.41 22.35 8.43
CA VAL A 33 -26.18 22.68 7.19
C VAL A 33 -25.84 21.62 6.10
N ILE A 34 -26.79 20.83 5.57
CA ILE A 34 -27.41 20.80 4.21
C ILE A 34 -26.56 20.30 3.02
N ALA A 35 -27.11 19.25 2.40
CA ALA A 35 -26.75 18.51 1.18
C ALA A 35 -26.88 19.24 -0.17
N SER A 36 -26.18 18.76 -1.21
CA SER A 36 -26.75 18.60 -2.57
C SER A 36 -25.96 17.66 -3.51
N LYS A 37 -26.73 16.89 -4.28
CA LYS A 37 -26.43 15.98 -5.43
C LYS A 37 -25.42 16.46 -6.48
N ASN A 38 -24.81 15.49 -7.20
CA ASN A 38 -24.99 15.35 -8.66
C ASN A 38 -24.52 14.00 -9.25
N GLU A 39 -25.34 13.45 -10.16
CA GLU A 39 -25.07 12.31 -11.06
C GLU A 39 -24.37 12.80 -12.33
N THR A 40 -23.39 12.06 -12.91
CA THR A 40 -23.35 11.82 -14.37
C THR A 40 -22.39 10.70 -14.84
N ASN A 41 -23.00 9.67 -15.44
CA ASN A 41 -22.66 8.88 -16.65
C ASN A 41 -21.23 8.42 -16.99
N SER A 42 -21.11 7.09 -17.07
CA SER A 42 -20.04 6.30 -17.69
C SER A 42 -20.23 6.13 -19.21
N ALA A 43 -19.12 6.08 -19.96
CA ALA A 43 -19.05 5.44 -21.27
C ALA A 43 -17.62 4.95 -21.60
N THR A 44 -17.47 3.62 -21.56
CA THR A 44 -16.66 2.74 -22.45
C THR A 44 -15.13 2.84 -22.47
N SER A 45 -14.45 1.98 -21.67
CA SER A 45 -13.00 1.67 -21.74
C SER A 45 -12.63 0.42 -22.57
N ASP A 46 -13.61 -0.33 -23.08
CA ASP A 46 -13.38 -1.67 -23.67
C ASP A 46 -12.67 -1.72 -25.04
N GLN A 47 -12.15 -0.60 -25.58
CA GLN A 47 -11.49 -0.59 -26.91
C GLN A 47 -10.02 -0.12 -26.92
N LEU A 48 -9.45 0.27 -25.77
CA LEU A 48 -8.06 0.76 -25.69
C LEU A 48 -7.07 -0.23 -25.03
N ASP A 49 -7.57 -1.22 -24.28
CA ASP A 49 -6.75 -2.28 -23.65
C ASP A 49 -6.02 -3.20 -24.65
N GLY A 50 -6.41 -3.17 -25.93
CA GLY A 50 -5.85 -4.02 -26.97
C GLY A 50 -4.52 -3.56 -27.59
N ILE A 51 -4.05 -2.34 -27.30
CA ILE A 51 -2.89 -1.73 -28.00
C ILE A 51 -1.71 -1.44 -27.05
N ALA A 52 -1.95 -1.12 -25.78
CA ALA A 52 -0.90 -0.75 -24.82
C ALA A 52 -0.01 -1.92 -24.34
N ASN A 53 -0.42 -3.18 -24.56
CA ASN A 53 0.22 -4.36 -23.96
C ASN A 53 1.14 -5.15 -24.91
N ARG A 54 1.67 -4.54 -25.99
CA ARG A 54 2.63 -5.22 -26.87
C ARG A 54 4.02 -5.24 -26.23
N GLN A 55 4.19 -6.15 -25.27
CA GLN A 55 5.50 -6.67 -24.92
C GLN A 55 6.26 -7.00 -26.20
N LEU A 56 7.55 -6.64 -26.28
CA LEU A 56 8.45 -7.16 -27.30
C LEU A 56 8.27 -8.69 -27.29
N GLU A 57 7.76 -9.27 -28.36
CA GLU A 57 7.61 -10.71 -28.53
C GLU A 57 8.50 -11.13 -29.69
N THR A 58 9.20 -12.25 -29.53
CA THR A 58 9.98 -12.80 -30.64
C THR A 58 9.07 -13.36 -31.74
N PRO A 59 9.57 -13.54 -32.98
CA PRO A 59 8.75 -14.08 -34.07
C PRO A 59 8.09 -15.43 -33.75
N LEU A 60 8.77 -16.32 -33.02
CA LEU A 60 8.16 -17.58 -32.57
C LEU A 60 7.05 -17.34 -31.54
N GLN A 61 7.24 -16.45 -30.56
CA GLN A 61 6.24 -16.13 -29.55
C GLN A 61 4.98 -15.54 -30.19
N GLN A 62 5.14 -14.59 -31.12
CA GLN A 62 4.04 -14.03 -31.89
C GLN A 62 3.31 -15.10 -32.69
N ALA A 63 4.06 -15.98 -33.38
CA ALA A 63 3.48 -17.06 -34.16
C ALA A 63 2.72 -18.07 -33.28
N LEU A 64 3.27 -18.44 -32.11
CA LEU A 64 2.63 -19.32 -31.14
C LEU A 64 1.35 -18.70 -30.60
N ARG A 65 1.39 -17.43 -30.18
CA ARG A 65 0.22 -16.70 -29.69
C ARG A 65 -0.86 -16.66 -30.77
N GLN A 66 -0.53 -16.20 -31.98
CA GLN A 66 -1.49 -16.13 -33.08
C GLN A 66 -2.08 -17.50 -33.44
N ALA A 67 -1.28 -18.57 -33.39
CA ALA A 67 -1.75 -19.93 -33.65
C ALA A 67 -2.71 -20.42 -32.56
N ILE A 68 -2.38 -20.23 -31.29
CA ILE A 68 -3.23 -20.59 -30.14
C ILE A 68 -4.54 -19.80 -30.20
N ASP A 69 -4.46 -18.49 -30.44
CA ASP A 69 -5.61 -17.60 -30.47
C ASP A 69 -6.57 -17.94 -31.61
N ARG A 70 -6.03 -18.24 -32.80
CA ARG A 70 -6.82 -18.71 -33.95
C ARG A 70 -7.50 -20.06 -33.68
N ARG A 71 -6.80 -20.99 -33.02
CA ARG A 71 -7.37 -22.30 -32.66
C ARG A 71 -8.48 -22.14 -31.63
N SER A 72 -8.25 -21.36 -30.57
CA SER A 72 -9.24 -21.05 -29.54
C SER A 72 -10.51 -20.45 -30.14
N LYS A 73 -10.37 -19.42 -30.99
CA LYS A 73 -11.50 -18.79 -31.72
C LYS A 73 -12.26 -19.75 -32.64
N SER A 74 -11.62 -20.83 -33.08
CA SER A 74 -12.23 -21.86 -33.92
C SER A 74 -12.83 -23.02 -33.12
N GLY A 75 -12.86 -22.93 -31.79
CA GLY A 75 -13.30 -24.02 -30.90
C GLY A 75 -12.39 -25.25 -30.95
N LEU A 76 -11.15 -25.11 -31.44
CA LEU A 76 -10.18 -26.18 -31.51
C LEU A 76 -9.39 -26.26 -30.20
N PRO A 77 -8.88 -27.46 -29.83
CA PRO A 77 -8.08 -27.60 -28.62
C PRO A 77 -6.81 -26.75 -28.63
N VAL A 78 -6.49 -26.19 -27.45
CA VAL A 78 -5.35 -25.32 -27.16
C VAL A 78 -4.69 -25.72 -25.81
N PRO A 79 -3.42 -25.35 -25.56
CA PRO A 79 -2.79 -25.56 -24.25
C PRO A 79 -3.60 -24.97 -23.09
N SER A 80 -3.54 -25.59 -21.90
CA SER A 80 -4.19 -25.06 -20.69
C SER A 80 -3.54 -23.78 -20.18
N SER A 81 -2.23 -23.65 -20.36
CA SER A 81 -1.55 -22.37 -20.14
C SER A 81 -0.37 -22.18 -21.09
N THR A 82 -0.01 -20.92 -21.30
CA THR A 82 1.16 -20.55 -22.09
C THR A 82 1.85 -19.36 -21.43
N THR A 83 3.16 -19.47 -21.22
CA THR A 83 3.96 -18.37 -20.70
C THR A 83 5.03 -17.97 -21.71
N TYR A 84 5.25 -16.67 -21.82
CA TYR A 84 6.29 -16.07 -22.64
C TYR A 84 7.20 -15.28 -21.73
N GLN A 85 8.50 -15.52 -21.85
CA GLN A 85 9.54 -14.84 -21.09
C GLN A 85 10.57 -14.32 -22.08
N ILE A 86 10.79 -13.02 -22.09
CA ILE A 86 11.98 -12.43 -22.69
C ILE A 86 12.87 -11.98 -21.52
N PRO A 87 14.18 -12.29 -21.51
CA PRO A 87 15.09 -11.74 -20.52
C PRO A 87 15.03 -10.22 -20.59
N GLU A 88 15.14 -9.59 -19.42
CA GLU A 88 14.97 -8.14 -19.26
C GLU A 88 15.92 -7.31 -20.14
N ALA A 89 17.06 -7.89 -20.58
CA ALA A 89 17.95 -7.25 -21.54
C ALA A 89 18.52 -8.22 -22.58
N PRO A 90 18.69 -7.79 -23.85
CA PRO A 90 19.49 -8.52 -24.84
C PRO A 90 20.96 -8.60 -24.40
N THR A 91 21.62 -9.71 -24.72
CA THR A 91 23.06 -9.87 -24.46
C THR A 91 23.87 -9.43 -25.67
N MET A 92 24.78 -8.49 -25.49
CA MET A 92 25.76 -8.11 -26.52
C MET A 92 27.03 -8.95 -26.36
N ILE A 93 27.48 -9.59 -27.43
CA ILE A 93 28.77 -10.30 -27.47
C ILE A 93 29.59 -9.82 -28.68
N GLN A 94 30.90 -9.74 -28.53
CA GLN A 94 31.80 -9.40 -29.63
C GLN A 94 32.37 -10.71 -30.22
N GLU A 95 32.13 -10.97 -31.50
CA GLU A 95 32.63 -12.13 -32.24
C GLU A 95 33.31 -11.67 -33.54
N ASN A 96 34.61 -11.99 -33.71
CA ASN A 96 35.40 -11.66 -34.90
C ASN A 96 35.30 -10.17 -35.32
N ASP A 97 35.50 -9.28 -34.36
CA ASP A 97 35.40 -7.81 -34.50
C ASP A 97 34.00 -7.26 -34.78
N THR A 98 32.94 -8.09 -34.87
CA THR A 98 31.55 -7.65 -35.03
C THR A 98 30.79 -7.79 -33.72
N PHE A 99 29.92 -6.83 -33.39
CA PHE A 99 28.99 -6.94 -32.28
C PHE A 99 27.76 -7.76 -32.68
N VAL A 100 27.44 -8.76 -31.88
CA VAL A 100 26.29 -9.63 -32.06
C VAL A 100 25.34 -9.41 -30.89
N MET A 101 24.12 -8.95 -31.19
CA MET A 101 23.04 -8.92 -30.22
C MET A 101 22.39 -10.30 -30.16
N VAL A 102 22.25 -10.82 -28.95
CA VAL A 102 21.65 -12.11 -28.67
C VAL A 102 20.42 -11.91 -27.79
N VAL A 103 19.23 -12.10 -28.35
CA VAL A 103 17.97 -12.14 -27.60
C VAL A 103 17.60 -13.59 -27.39
N SER A 104 17.46 -14.02 -26.14
CA SER A 104 17.10 -15.41 -25.81
C SER A 104 15.74 -15.49 -25.14
N ALA A 105 14.67 -15.70 -25.88
CA ALA A 105 13.33 -15.81 -25.33
C ALA A 105 12.94 -17.26 -25.03
N THR A 106 12.12 -17.44 -24.00
CA THR A 106 11.57 -18.73 -23.61
C THR A 106 10.05 -18.71 -23.76
N SER A 107 9.49 -19.73 -24.42
CA SER A 107 8.05 -19.98 -24.48
C SER A 107 7.74 -21.31 -23.84
N THR A 108 6.78 -21.36 -22.93
CA THR A 108 6.37 -22.61 -22.30
C THR A 108 4.91 -22.86 -22.59
N LEU A 109 4.61 -24.02 -23.20
CA LEU A 109 3.25 -24.51 -23.40
C LEU A 109 2.98 -25.61 -22.38
N TYR A 110 1.87 -25.52 -21.67
CA TYR A 110 1.42 -26.53 -20.73
C TYR A 110 0.12 -27.17 -21.22
N PHE A 111 0.09 -28.49 -21.24
CA PHE A 111 -1.07 -29.30 -21.53
C PHE A 111 -1.33 -30.18 -20.32
N GLU A 112 -2.50 -30.05 -19.72
CA GLU A 112 -2.96 -30.93 -18.64
C GLU A 112 -3.30 -32.31 -19.18
N HIS A 113 -3.81 -32.39 -20.41
CA HIS A 113 -4.24 -33.63 -21.06
C HIS A 113 -3.97 -33.62 -22.59
N PRO A 114 -3.84 -34.80 -23.23
CA PRO A 114 -3.63 -34.91 -24.69
C PRO A 114 -4.72 -34.24 -25.54
N ASN A 115 -5.96 -34.23 -25.05
CA ASN A 115 -7.10 -33.66 -25.78
C ASN A 115 -6.95 -32.16 -26.02
N GLN A 116 -6.23 -31.43 -25.15
CA GLN A 116 -5.87 -30.01 -25.32
C GLN A 116 -4.92 -29.78 -26.50
N ALA A 117 -4.17 -30.80 -26.93
CA ALA A 117 -3.41 -30.79 -28.18
C ALA A 117 -4.22 -31.32 -29.38
N GLY A 118 -5.48 -31.71 -29.18
CA GLY A 118 -6.31 -32.38 -30.19
C GLY A 118 -5.93 -33.83 -30.42
N LEU A 119 -5.41 -34.51 -29.39
CA LEU A 119 -5.00 -35.90 -29.43
C LEU A 119 -5.79 -36.72 -28.40
N ASP A 120 -6.14 -37.96 -28.72
CA ASP A 120 -6.78 -38.86 -27.74
C ASP A 120 -5.78 -39.39 -26.72
N LYS A 121 -4.51 -39.51 -27.13
CA LYS A 121 -3.38 -39.99 -26.33
C LYS A 121 -2.10 -39.36 -26.86
N TRP A 122 -1.11 -39.12 -26.00
CA TRP A 122 0.19 -38.67 -26.47
C TRP A 122 0.86 -39.71 -27.37
N PRO A 123 1.51 -39.30 -28.48
CA PRO A 123 2.20 -40.21 -29.36
C PRO A 123 3.42 -40.82 -28.66
N ASP A 124 3.75 -42.03 -29.08
CA ASP A 124 4.95 -42.73 -28.62
C ASP A 124 6.22 -41.94 -28.97
N VAL A 125 7.16 -41.90 -28.03
CA VAL A 125 8.47 -41.29 -28.25
C VAL A 125 9.34 -42.31 -28.98
N VAL A 126 9.28 -42.28 -30.32
CA VAL A 126 10.05 -43.19 -31.18
C VAL A 126 11.17 -42.44 -31.88
N ILE A 127 12.41 -42.89 -31.66
CA ILE A 127 13.58 -42.39 -32.39
C ILE A 127 13.75 -43.27 -33.62
N THR A 128 13.52 -42.70 -34.79
CA THR A 128 13.55 -43.41 -36.08
C THR A 128 14.82 -43.19 -36.90
N ALA A 129 15.75 -42.34 -36.44
CA ALA A 129 16.94 -41.98 -37.21
C ALA A 129 17.95 -43.14 -37.31
N ASP A 130 18.49 -43.35 -38.52
CA ASP A 130 19.70 -44.16 -38.73
C ASP A 130 20.89 -43.41 -38.11
N LEU A 131 21.22 -43.76 -36.87
CA LEU A 131 22.37 -43.19 -36.19
C LEU A 131 23.65 -43.62 -36.93
N PRO A 132 24.59 -42.69 -37.21
CA PRO A 132 25.85 -43.07 -37.81
C PRO A 132 26.56 -44.10 -36.93
N THR A 133 27.19 -45.11 -37.53
CA THR A 133 27.85 -46.21 -36.80
C THR A 133 28.94 -45.77 -35.82
N SER A 134 29.38 -44.51 -35.90
CA SER A 134 30.31 -43.86 -34.98
C SER A 134 29.67 -43.13 -33.79
N ALA A 135 28.34 -43.10 -33.68
CA ALA A 135 27.64 -42.41 -32.59
C ALA A 135 27.74 -43.23 -31.29
N ASN A 136 28.65 -42.83 -30.39
CA ASN A 136 28.72 -43.33 -29.02
C ASN A 136 27.86 -42.44 -28.11
N GLY A 137 26.55 -42.66 -28.12
CA GLY A 137 25.58 -41.95 -27.28
C GLY A 137 24.70 -42.90 -26.49
N TYR A 138 24.10 -42.40 -25.40
CA TYR A 138 23.14 -43.15 -24.59
C TYR A 138 21.77 -43.34 -25.28
N VAL A 139 21.53 -42.58 -26.34
CA VAL A 139 20.28 -42.59 -27.11
C VAL A 139 20.43 -43.52 -28.31
N LYS A 140 19.69 -44.62 -28.31
CA LYS A 140 19.56 -45.63 -29.37
C LYS A 140 18.28 -45.43 -30.21
N GLN A 141 18.23 -45.98 -31.42
CA GLN A 141 16.98 -46.09 -32.17
C GLN A 141 16.00 -47.01 -31.41
N GLY A 142 14.71 -46.65 -31.35
CA GLY A 142 13.71 -47.43 -30.63
C GLY A 142 12.54 -46.61 -30.08
N ASN A 143 11.55 -47.31 -29.53
CA ASN A 143 10.44 -46.71 -28.78
C ASN A 143 10.86 -46.58 -27.31
N TYR A 144 10.86 -45.36 -26.79
CA TYR A 144 11.32 -45.02 -25.44
C TYR A 144 10.23 -45.04 -24.38
N ASN A 145 8.99 -45.32 -24.76
CA ASN A 145 7.88 -45.24 -23.83
C ASN A 145 8.05 -46.18 -22.63
N GLN A 146 8.63 -47.36 -22.84
CA GLN A 146 8.83 -48.32 -21.75
C GLN A 146 9.92 -47.83 -20.79
N GLU A 147 11.00 -47.26 -21.31
CA GLU A 147 12.10 -46.67 -20.54
C GLU A 147 11.61 -45.45 -19.74
N ILE A 148 10.83 -44.57 -20.36
CA ILE A 148 10.21 -43.42 -19.68
C ILE A 148 9.27 -43.90 -18.58
N ARG A 149 8.40 -44.87 -18.90
CA ARG A 149 7.46 -45.46 -17.94
C ARG A 149 8.18 -46.07 -16.74
N SER A 150 9.25 -46.85 -17.00
CA SER A 150 10.06 -47.48 -15.96
C SER A 150 10.82 -46.46 -15.11
N PHE A 151 11.35 -45.40 -15.72
CA PHE A 151 12.03 -44.33 -15.00
C PHE A 151 11.08 -43.60 -14.02
N ILE A 152 9.89 -43.23 -14.48
CA ILE A 152 8.90 -42.55 -13.63
C ILE A 152 8.39 -43.50 -12.53
N GLU A 153 8.16 -44.78 -12.82
CA GLU A 153 7.78 -45.77 -11.80
C GLU A 153 8.87 -45.96 -10.73
N GLN A 154 10.15 -45.81 -11.12
CA GLN A 154 11.26 -45.89 -10.18
C GLN A 154 11.28 -44.67 -9.23
N GLU A 155 11.03 -43.47 -9.74
CA GLU A 155 10.97 -42.25 -8.94
C GLU A 155 9.67 -42.15 -8.13
N LEU A 156 8.57 -42.69 -8.66
CA LEU A 156 7.23 -42.68 -8.06
C LEU A 156 6.60 -44.09 -8.14
N PRO A 157 6.95 -45.00 -7.21
CA PRO A 157 6.41 -46.36 -7.22
C PRO A 157 4.88 -46.37 -7.09
N GLY A 158 4.20 -47.13 -7.96
CA GLY A 158 2.75 -47.28 -8.00
C GLY A 158 1.99 -46.19 -8.77
N ILE A 159 2.68 -45.22 -9.37
CA ILE A 159 2.04 -44.11 -10.09
C ILE A 159 1.12 -44.58 -11.22
N TRP A 160 1.46 -45.70 -11.88
CA TRP A 160 0.66 -46.26 -12.97
C TRP A 160 -0.57 -47.06 -12.51
N GLU A 161 -0.76 -47.27 -11.21
CA GLU A 161 -2.01 -47.83 -10.67
C GLU A 161 -3.12 -46.77 -10.64
N GLN A 162 -2.73 -45.50 -10.56
CA GLN A 162 -3.64 -44.35 -10.46
C GLN A 162 -3.72 -43.54 -11.76
N HIS A 163 -2.74 -43.69 -12.65
CA HIS A 163 -2.65 -42.92 -13.90
C HIS A 163 -2.36 -43.82 -15.11
N GLU A 164 -3.05 -43.56 -16.24
CA GLU A 164 -2.78 -44.25 -17.50
C GLU A 164 -1.62 -43.56 -18.25
N PHE A 165 -0.60 -44.33 -18.61
CA PHE A 165 0.54 -43.82 -19.39
C PHE A 165 0.11 -43.32 -20.78
N GLY A 166 0.54 -42.11 -21.12
CA GLY A 166 0.18 -41.36 -22.32
C GLY A 166 -0.96 -40.35 -22.13
N TYR A 167 -1.44 -40.17 -20.90
CA TYR A 167 -2.42 -39.15 -20.51
C TYR A 167 -1.88 -38.15 -19.47
N GLU A 168 -0.59 -38.28 -19.14
CA GLU A 168 0.09 -37.38 -18.21
C GLU A 168 0.11 -35.93 -18.71
N PRO A 169 0.11 -34.93 -17.80
CA PRO A 169 0.37 -33.55 -18.18
C PRO A 169 1.74 -33.39 -18.84
N ARG A 170 1.84 -32.52 -19.86
CA ARG A 170 3.09 -32.23 -20.57
C ARG A 170 3.39 -30.74 -20.60
N ARG A 171 4.67 -30.43 -20.39
CA ARG A 171 5.23 -29.10 -20.53
C ARG A 171 6.25 -29.09 -21.66
N TYR A 172 6.05 -28.22 -22.64
CA TYR A 172 6.98 -27.98 -23.73
C TYR A 172 7.62 -26.62 -23.56
N THR A 173 8.94 -26.59 -23.43
CA THR A 173 9.70 -25.33 -23.34
C THR A 173 10.52 -25.14 -24.60
N PHE A 174 10.23 -24.07 -25.32
CA PHE A 174 10.97 -23.62 -26.49
C PHE A 174 11.89 -22.48 -26.08
N ARG A 175 13.16 -22.56 -26.44
CA ARG A 175 14.07 -21.41 -26.40
C ARG A 175 14.32 -20.95 -27.82
N GLU A 176 14.02 -19.70 -28.08
CA GLU A 176 14.39 -19.03 -29.32
C GLU A 176 15.55 -18.09 -29.03
N THR A 177 16.64 -18.23 -29.80
CA THR A 177 17.78 -17.33 -29.74
C THR A 177 17.87 -16.59 -31.05
N LEU A 178 17.56 -15.29 -31.03
CA LEU A 178 17.76 -14.39 -32.16
C LEU A 178 19.19 -13.85 -32.06
N ARG A 179 19.96 -14.06 -33.12
CA ARG A 179 21.31 -13.51 -33.27
C ARG A 179 21.26 -12.47 -34.38
N ILE A 180 21.61 -11.24 -34.05
CA ILE A 180 21.62 -10.12 -34.98
C ILE A 180 23.06 -9.62 -35.05
N GLU A 181 23.71 -9.83 -36.19
CA GLU A 181 25.03 -9.27 -36.47
C GLU A 181 24.85 -7.81 -36.87
N LEU A 182 25.39 -6.89 -36.07
CA LEU A 182 25.30 -5.46 -36.32
C LEU A 182 26.62 -4.98 -36.94
N PRO A 183 26.60 -4.25 -38.07
CA PRO A 183 27.81 -3.62 -38.59
C PRO A 183 28.36 -2.61 -37.57
N ASP A 184 29.69 -2.49 -37.46
CA ASP A 184 30.38 -1.80 -36.36
C ASP A 184 29.89 -0.36 -36.10
N GLU A 185 29.60 0.42 -37.15
CA GLU A 185 29.03 1.78 -37.03
C GLU A 185 27.59 1.82 -36.50
N ALA A 186 26.80 0.76 -36.72
CA ALA A 186 25.45 0.63 -36.18
C ALA A 186 25.48 0.09 -34.74
N ALA A 187 26.47 -0.73 -34.38
CA ALA A 187 26.58 -1.32 -33.05
C ALA A 187 26.92 -0.29 -31.97
N GLU A 188 27.87 0.63 -32.20
CA GLU A 188 28.17 1.69 -31.23
C GLU A 188 26.97 2.62 -31.00
N LYS A 189 26.20 2.90 -32.05
CA LYS A 189 25.00 3.74 -32.01
C LYS A 189 23.80 3.05 -31.37
N ILE A 190 23.58 1.78 -31.66
CA ILE A 190 22.53 0.96 -31.05
C ILE A 190 22.86 0.67 -29.59
N VAL A 191 24.13 0.53 -29.21
CA VAL A 191 24.52 0.35 -27.80
C VAL A 191 24.33 1.65 -27.01
N SER A 192 24.60 2.83 -27.57
CA SER A 192 24.23 4.09 -26.89
C SER A 192 22.72 4.28 -26.81
N GLU A 193 21.97 3.99 -27.88
CA GLU A 193 20.50 4.11 -27.92
C GLU A 193 19.77 3.00 -27.11
N ALA A 194 20.36 1.81 -26.95
CA ALA A 194 19.81 0.72 -26.13
C ALA A 194 20.15 0.85 -24.64
N VAL A 195 21.21 1.59 -24.30
CA VAL A 195 21.44 2.06 -22.93
C VAL A 195 20.46 3.20 -22.59
N ASP A 196 20.06 4.02 -23.57
CA ASP A 196 18.97 5.01 -23.42
C ASP A 196 17.57 4.36 -23.34
N LEU A 197 17.40 3.09 -23.71
CA LEU A 197 16.17 2.30 -23.50
C LEU A 197 16.01 1.74 -22.08
N ILE A 198 16.97 1.95 -21.17
CA ILE A 198 16.79 1.61 -19.76
C ILE A 198 15.91 2.69 -19.13
N ASP A 199 14.65 2.41 -18.86
CA ASP A 199 13.72 3.40 -18.27
C ASP A 199 14.38 4.23 -17.15
N LYS A 200 14.37 5.55 -17.31
CA LYS A 200 14.66 6.49 -16.23
C LYS A 200 13.58 6.31 -15.18
N ARG A 201 14.01 6.16 -13.93
CA ARG A 201 13.10 6.10 -12.78
C ARG A 201 13.24 7.35 -11.93
N ALA A 202 12.12 8.01 -11.67
CA ALA A 202 11.98 8.91 -10.54
C ALA A 202 11.27 8.14 -9.43
N VAL A 203 11.79 8.25 -8.21
CA VAL A 203 11.22 7.60 -7.04
C VAL A 203 11.08 8.64 -5.95
N GLU A 204 9.91 8.73 -5.34
CA GLU A 204 9.62 9.65 -4.24
C GLU A 204 8.77 8.96 -3.18
N GLU A 205 8.95 9.35 -1.92
CA GLU A 205 8.12 8.86 -0.81
C GLU A 205 7.21 10.00 -0.31
N LEU A 206 5.92 9.68 -0.17
CA LEU A 206 4.86 10.60 0.19
C LEU A 206 4.01 9.99 1.32
N VAL A 207 3.14 10.77 1.95
CA VAL A 207 2.28 10.31 3.05
C VAL A 207 0.85 10.77 2.82
N PHE A 208 -0.11 9.85 2.81
CA PHE A 208 -1.52 10.23 2.93
C PHE A 208 -1.91 10.44 4.39
N GLY A 209 -2.91 11.30 4.59
CA GLY A 209 -3.68 11.35 5.84
C GLY A 209 -3.54 12.66 6.59
N PHE A 210 -3.66 12.60 7.90
CA PHE A 210 -3.76 13.78 8.76
C PHE A 210 -3.17 13.52 10.15
N THR A 211 -2.83 14.61 10.82
CA THR A 211 -2.51 14.64 12.24
C THR A 211 -3.21 15.87 12.82
N GLU A 212 -4.13 15.63 13.73
CA GLU A 212 -4.84 16.67 14.47
C GLU A 212 -4.37 16.64 15.92
N THR A 213 -3.66 17.69 16.30
CA THR A 213 -3.25 17.93 17.68
C THR A 213 -4.28 18.82 18.36
N GLY A 214 -4.88 18.30 19.41
CA GLY A 214 -5.76 19.02 20.30
C GLY A 214 -5.07 20.21 20.96
N PRO A 215 -5.82 21.25 21.36
CA PRO A 215 -5.25 22.26 22.22
C PRO A 215 -4.87 21.61 23.56
N ARG A 216 -3.60 21.72 23.95
CA ARG A 216 -3.18 21.43 25.33
C ARG A 216 -3.84 22.44 26.28
N ILE A 217 -4.80 21.99 27.07
CA ILE A 217 -5.48 22.78 28.09
C ILE A 217 -4.93 22.35 29.45
N GLU A 218 -4.15 23.23 30.07
CA GLU A 218 -3.54 22.96 31.36
C GLU A 218 -3.91 24.07 32.35
N TYR A 219 -4.59 23.68 33.43
CA TYR A 219 -4.91 24.52 34.57
C TYR A 219 -4.67 23.71 35.84
N ILE A 220 -3.40 23.62 36.25
CA ILE A 220 -2.98 22.82 37.39
C ILE A 220 -2.36 23.73 38.45
N VAL A 221 -2.75 23.50 39.69
CA VAL A 221 -2.12 24.07 40.89
C VAL A 221 -1.38 22.94 41.58
N GLU A 222 -0.05 23.04 41.56
CA GLU A 222 0.85 22.08 42.20
C GLU A 222 1.55 22.73 43.39
N GLU A 223 1.62 22.00 44.50
CA GLU A 223 2.41 22.34 45.67
C GLU A 223 3.23 21.13 46.11
N GLU A 224 4.55 21.22 45.94
CA GLU A 224 5.52 20.23 46.40
C GLU A 224 6.20 20.71 47.69
N TRP A 225 6.29 19.82 48.68
CA TRP A 225 7.04 20.02 49.91
C TRP A 225 8.22 19.07 49.96
N GLU A 226 9.43 19.57 49.74
CA GLU A 226 10.65 18.79 49.89
C GLU A 226 11.31 19.03 51.27
N GLU A 227 11.89 17.97 51.85
CA GLU A 227 12.88 18.11 52.92
C GLU A 227 14.20 17.43 52.57
N CYS A 228 15.29 18.15 52.81
CA CYS A 228 16.64 17.68 52.56
C CYS A 228 17.33 17.22 53.85
N ILE A 229 17.62 15.92 53.95
CA ILE A 229 18.34 15.29 55.06
C ILE A 229 19.69 14.77 54.54
N LEU A 230 20.79 15.26 55.12
CA LEU A 230 22.16 14.83 54.78
C LEU A 230 22.55 15.04 53.29
N GLY A 231 21.94 16.01 52.61
CA GLY A 231 22.23 16.35 51.21
C GLY A 231 21.42 15.57 50.18
N ALA A 232 20.50 14.70 50.60
CA ALA A 232 19.45 14.14 49.77
C ALA A 232 18.11 14.82 50.10
N CYS A 233 17.40 15.29 49.08
CA CYS A 233 16.05 15.86 49.22
C CYS A 233 15.01 14.79 48.92
N PHE A 234 13.93 14.81 49.70
CA PHE A 234 12.81 13.88 49.57
C PHE A 234 11.53 14.70 49.55
N THR A 235 10.65 14.44 48.58
CA THR A 235 9.29 14.98 48.56
C THR A 235 8.50 14.37 49.71
N ILE A 236 8.15 15.19 50.69
CA ILE A 236 7.32 14.81 51.84
C ILE A 236 5.84 14.92 51.50
N ALA A 237 5.45 15.88 50.66
CA ALA A 237 4.12 15.91 50.11
C ALA A 237 4.10 16.54 48.72
N GLU A 238 3.18 16.07 47.89
CA GLU A 238 2.88 16.61 46.57
C GLU A 238 1.38 16.77 46.50
N VAL A 239 0.88 17.97 46.18
CA VAL A 239 -0.55 18.21 45.99
C VAL A 239 -0.76 18.78 44.60
N LYS A 240 -1.45 18.06 43.74
CA LYS A 240 -1.81 18.44 42.37
C LYS A 240 -3.33 18.63 42.30
N ALA A 241 -3.80 19.81 41.88
CA ALA A 241 -5.23 20.07 41.73
C ALA A 241 -5.52 20.87 40.47
N GLY A 242 -6.38 20.38 39.58
CA GLY A 242 -6.53 21.03 38.28
C GLY A 242 -7.27 20.26 37.21
N LEU A 243 -7.08 20.73 35.97
CA LEU A 243 -7.48 20.11 34.72
C LEU A 243 -6.26 20.07 33.78
N GLU A 244 -5.99 18.93 33.18
CA GLU A 244 -5.08 18.74 32.04
C GLU A 244 -5.87 18.04 30.94
N LEU A 245 -5.76 18.52 29.71
CA LEU A 245 -6.24 17.85 28.52
C LEU A 245 -5.20 18.07 27.43
N ASP A 246 -4.59 17.00 26.98
CA ASP A 246 -3.67 16.96 25.84
C ASP A 246 -4.10 15.77 24.97
N TRP A 247 -4.19 15.92 23.66
CA TRP A 247 -4.56 14.80 22.79
C TRP A 247 -4.04 14.98 21.38
N ASP A 248 -3.70 13.86 20.76
CA ASP A 248 -3.29 13.77 19.37
C ASP A 248 -4.06 12.62 18.71
N ILE A 249 -4.54 12.86 17.50
CA ILE A 249 -5.14 11.83 16.67
C ILE A 249 -4.63 11.96 15.24
N GLY A 250 -4.31 10.83 14.62
CA GLY A 250 -3.79 10.86 13.26
C GLY A 250 -3.84 9.52 12.58
N LEU A 251 -3.90 9.59 11.26
CA LEU A 251 -3.75 8.46 10.37
C LEU A 251 -2.76 8.90 9.29
N ARG A 252 -1.63 8.21 9.20
CA ARG A 252 -0.50 8.55 8.34
C ARG A 252 -0.09 7.31 7.58
N LEU A 253 -0.25 7.36 6.26
CA LEU A 253 -0.13 6.19 5.40
C LEU A 253 1.00 6.44 4.39
N PRO A 254 2.25 6.11 4.74
CA PRO A 254 3.40 6.36 3.89
C PRO A 254 3.42 5.42 2.68
N PHE A 255 3.86 5.96 1.54
CA PHE A 255 3.96 5.21 0.30
C PHE A 255 5.06 5.77 -0.61
N GLN A 256 5.56 4.92 -1.50
CA GLN A 256 6.52 5.28 -2.53
C GLN A 256 5.83 5.32 -3.89
N VAL A 257 6.12 6.35 -4.69
CA VAL A 257 5.74 6.43 -6.09
C VAL A 257 6.97 6.16 -6.96
N ASP A 258 6.88 5.21 -7.89
CA ASP A 258 7.88 4.93 -8.93
C ASP A 258 7.30 5.40 -10.27
N LEU A 259 7.87 6.46 -10.83
CA LEU A 259 7.54 7.00 -12.14
C LEU A 259 8.61 6.56 -13.15
N ARG A 260 8.18 5.81 -14.17
CA ARG A 260 9.04 5.29 -15.23
C ARG A 260 8.84 6.06 -16.52
N THR A 261 9.94 6.59 -17.04
CA THR A 261 10.00 7.31 -18.30
C THR A 261 11.13 6.78 -19.17
N PRO A 262 11.09 6.95 -20.49
CA PRO A 262 12.29 6.71 -21.28
C PRO A 262 13.41 7.69 -20.85
N ASN A 263 14.69 7.38 -21.10
CA ASN A 263 15.77 8.33 -20.82
C ASN A 263 15.72 9.55 -21.73
N SER A 264 15.20 9.36 -22.95
CA SER A 264 14.98 10.44 -23.92
C SER A 264 13.69 10.22 -24.70
N MET A 265 13.13 11.31 -25.20
CA MET A 265 11.99 11.33 -26.09
C MET A 265 12.38 11.89 -27.45
N ILE A 266 11.61 11.52 -28.47
CA ILE A 266 11.79 11.94 -29.85
C ILE A 266 10.78 13.03 -30.13
N LEU A 267 11.22 14.14 -30.72
CA LEU A 267 10.35 15.24 -31.12
C LEU A 267 9.13 14.77 -31.94
N ASP A 268 7.98 15.42 -31.77
CA ASP A 268 6.73 15.15 -32.48
C ASP A 268 6.18 13.72 -32.31
N HIS A 269 6.54 13.03 -31.22
CA HIS A 269 6.01 11.70 -30.88
C HIS A 269 5.12 11.71 -29.64
N THR A 270 4.22 10.72 -29.60
CA THR A 270 3.33 10.47 -28.46
C THR A 270 3.84 9.29 -27.63
N TYR A 271 3.88 9.49 -26.32
CA TYR A 271 4.33 8.52 -25.33
C TYR A 271 3.20 8.12 -24.38
N MET A 272 3.26 6.88 -23.92
CA MET A 272 2.59 6.39 -22.72
C MET A 272 3.68 6.09 -21.70
N LEU A 273 3.49 6.53 -20.47
CA LEU A 273 4.42 6.35 -19.36
C LEU A 273 3.77 5.43 -18.33
N ASP A 274 4.56 4.90 -17.40
CA ASP A 274 4.05 4.03 -16.35
C ASP A 274 4.37 4.62 -14.98
N SER A 275 3.44 4.46 -14.04
CA SER A 275 3.70 4.73 -12.62
C SER A 275 3.17 3.62 -11.74
N SER A 276 3.81 3.39 -10.60
CA SER A 276 3.31 2.45 -9.59
C SER A 276 3.48 3.03 -8.20
N ILE A 277 2.62 2.61 -7.29
CA ILE A 277 2.71 2.96 -5.87
C ILE A 277 3.06 1.74 -5.03
N THR A 278 3.91 1.89 -4.02
CA THR A 278 4.27 0.81 -3.09
C THR A 278 4.02 1.29 -1.67
N PRO A 279 3.21 0.59 -0.86
CA PRO A 279 3.02 0.98 0.53
C PRO A 279 4.33 0.85 1.30
N LEU A 280 4.54 1.76 2.26
CA LEU A 280 5.69 1.76 3.14
C LEU A 280 5.23 1.57 4.60
N ASP A 281 6.23 1.40 5.46
CA ASP A 281 6.15 1.32 6.92
C ASP A 281 7.31 2.21 7.40
N TRP A 282 6.97 3.40 7.90
CA TRP A 282 7.96 4.44 8.19
C TRP A 282 8.34 4.40 9.67
N SER A 283 9.64 4.47 9.94
CA SER A 283 10.15 4.72 11.29
C SER A 283 9.89 6.16 11.75
N ALA A 284 9.98 6.41 13.06
CA ALA A 284 9.87 7.75 13.64
C ALA A 284 10.80 8.77 12.97
N GLU A 285 12.05 8.36 12.68
CA GLU A 285 13.03 9.22 12.01
C GLU A 285 12.59 9.60 10.59
N GLN A 286 11.90 8.71 9.87
CA GLN A 286 11.40 9.02 8.52
C GLN A 286 10.24 10.01 8.55
N TYR A 287 9.33 9.90 9.52
CA TYR A 287 8.31 10.92 9.74
C TYR A 287 8.93 12.29 10.07
N GLU A 288 9.92 12.34 10.96
CA GLU A 288 10.65 13.58 11.29
C GLU A 288 11.35 14.19 10.07
N GLN A 289 11.98 13.36 9.23
CA GLN A 289 12.63 13.80 7.99
C GLN A 289 11.62 14.35 6.98
N ALA A 290 10.39 13.83 6.97
CA ALA A 290 9.29 14.35 6.17
C ALA A 290 8.64 15.61 6.76
N GLY A 291 9.10 16.09 7.92
CA GLY A 291 8.57 17.28 8.59
C GLY A 291 7.36 17.00 9.50
N LEU A 292 7.08 15.73 9.79
CA LEU A 292 6.02 15.30 10.69
C LEU A 292 6.58 14.97 12.07
N GLU A 293 5.82 15.23 13.14
CA GLU A 293 6.28 14.85 14.49
C GLU A 293 6.43 13.33 14.60
N GLY A 294 7.59 12.91 15.12
CA GLY A 294 8.07 11.53 15.03
C GLY A 294 7.14 10.47 15.61
N ALA A 295 6.23 10.82 16.53
CA ALA A 295 5.11 10.01 17.04
C ALA A 295 5.40 8.50 17.15
N ASP A 296 6.62 8.20 17.60
CA ASP A 296 7.24 6.89 17.71
C ASP A 296 7.17 5.98 16.47
N GLY A 297 6.97 6.54 15.28
CA GLY A 297 6.94 5.81 14.00
C GLY A 297 5.60 5.15 13.70
N ASN A 298 4.51 5.60 14.31
CA ASN A 298 3.22 4.91 14.19
C ASN A 298 2.38 5.45 13.02
N GLU A 299 1.89 4.60 12.13
CA GLU A 299 0.91 4.98 11.11
C GLU A 299 -0.41 5.48 11.71
N PHE A 300 -0.87 4.89 12.80
CA PHE A 300 -2.01 5.38 13.57
C PHE A 300 -1.53 6.05 14.86
N LEU A 301 -1.95 7.31 15.07
CA LEU A 301 -1.67 8.09 16.27
C LEU A 301 -2.96 8.22 17.06
N LEU A 302 -2.96 7.76 18.30
CA LEU A 302 -3.99 8.11 19.26
C LEU A 302 -3.37 8.24 20.63
N ARG A 303 -3.18 9.47 21.06
CA ARG A 303 -2.68 9.79 22.39
C ARG A 303 -3.65 10.72 23.08
N TYR A 304 -3.85 10.51 24.38
CA TYR A 304 -4.44 11.54 25.20
C TYR A 304 -3.90 11.49 26.63
N VAL A 305 -3.88 12.66 27.26
CA VAL A 305 -3.62 12.89 28.67
C VAL A 305 -4.80 13.69 29.19
N VAL A 306 -5.55 13.14 30.14
CA VAL A 306 -6.66 13.81 30.81
C VAL A 306 -6.44 13.74 32.31
N PHE A 307 -6.33 14.90 32.93
CA PHE A 307 -6.39 15.07 34.37
C PHE A 307 -7.57 15.97 34.73
N LEU A 308 -8.35 15.61 35.74
CA LEU A 308 -9.39 16.45 36.33
C LEU A 308 -9.59 16.04 37.78
N GLY A 309 -8.92 16.71 38.72
CA GLY A 309 -8.93 16.20 40.09
C GLY A 309 -8.16 16.99 41.13
N VAL A 310 -8.04 16.33 42.28
CA VAL A 310 -7.14 16.65 43.39
C VAL A 310 -6.41 15.36 43.77
N GLN A 311 -5.12 15.33 43.53
CA GLN A 311 -4.19 14.33 44.02
C GLN A 311 -3.34 14.93 45.14
N ALA A 312 -3.11 14.16 46.18
CA ALA A 312 -2.23 14.50 47.27
C ALA A 312 -1.46 13.26 47.71
N GLU A 313 -0.14 13.26 47.52
CA GLU A 313 0.76 12.24 48.04
C GLU A 313 1.47 12.78 49.29
N ILE A 314 1.63 11.95 50.33
CA ILE A 314 2.37 12.28 51.54
C ILE A 314 3.34 11.13 51.84
N VAL A 315 4.65 11.38 51.68
CA VAL A 315 5.74 10.43 51.97
C VAL A 315 5.57 9.11 51.20
N GLY A 316 5.31 9.15 49.89
CA GLY A 316 5.10 7.92 49.11
C GLY A 316 3.70 7.30 49.27
N ILE A 317 2.82 7.92 50.07
CA ILE A 317 1.49 7.41 50.37
C ILE A 317 0.46 8.38 49.82
N GLU A 318 -0.33 7.91 48.87
CA GLU A 318 -1.48 8.61 48.33
C GLU A 318 -2.49 8.90 49.45
N ALA A 319 -2.62 10.18 49.80
CA ALA A 319 -3.45 10.68 50.88
C ALA A 319 -4.84 11.11 50.38
N VAL A 320 -4.91 11.64 49.16
CA VAL A 320 -6.14 11.94 48.42
C VAL A 320 -5.87 11.62 46.97
N ASP A 321 -6.67 10.75 46.38
CA ASP A 321 -6.77 10.64 44.93
C ASP A 321 -8.24 10.76 44.59
N TRP A 322 -8.58 11.92 44.06
CA TRP A 322 -9.96 12.26 43.73
C TRP A 322 -9.97 13.01 42.41
N GLY A 323 -10.20 12.27 41.33
CA GLY A 323 -10.27 12.85 40.01
C GLY A 323 -10.24 11.83 38.91
N ILE A 324 -10.14 12.34 37.69
CA ILE A 324 -9.71 11.60 36.52
C ILE A 324 -8.22 11.86 36.39
N ASP A 325 -7.43 10.80 36.25
CA ASP A 325 -6.03 10.90 35.82
C ASP A 325 -5.78 9.74 34.87
N ALA A 326 -5.67 10.06 33.59
CA ALA A 326 -5.70 9.11 32.50
C ALA A 326 -4.67 9.53 31.45
N GLU A 327 -3.60 8.76 31.34
CA GLU A 327 -2.69 8.82 30.21
C GLU A 327 -2.86 7.56 29.37
N TYR A 328 -3.02 7.74 28.08
CA TYR A 328 -3.15 6.64 27.15
C TYR A 328 -2.45 6.96 25.84
N ASP A 329 -1.74 5.95 25.34
CA ASP A 329 -1.14 5.94 24.02
C ASP A 329 -1.53 4.63 23.34
N GLY A 330 -2.47 4.73 22.40
CA GLY A 330 -2.94 3.65 21.54
C GLY A 330 -2.34 3.71 20.16
N SER A 331 -1.27 4.49 19.98
CA SER A 331 -0.58 4.59 18.70
C SER A 331 -0.07 3.23 18.27
N SER A 332 -0.17 2.95 16.98
CA SER A 332 0.24 1.66 16.43
C SER A 332 0.83 1.83 15.04
N SER A 333 1.85 1.02 14.78
CA SER A 333 2.48 0.94 13.47
C SER A 333 1.99 -0.28 12.70
N PHE A 334 1.83 -0.10 11.39
CA PHE A 334 1.50 -1.15 10.44
C PHE A 334 1.93 -0.74 9.03
N THR A 335 2.31 -1.71 8.19
CA THR A 335 2.50 -1.45 6.77
C THR A 335 1.20 -0.98 6.14
N THR A 336 1.25 0.15 5.43
CA THR A 336 0.08 0.76 4.80
C THR A 336 -0.68 -0.26 3.94
N PRO A 337 -1.93 -0.60 4.28
CA PRO A 337 -2.67 -1.66 3.60
C PRO A 337 -3.35 -1.11 2.34
N PHE A 338 -2.61 -1.13 1.23
CA PHE A 338 -3.16 -0.82 -0.10
C PHE A 338 -3.59 -2.08 -0.86
N GLY A 339 -4.65 -1.93 -1.65
CA GLY A 339 -5.19 -2.93 -2.58
C GLY A 339 -6.51 -3.55 -2.08
N PRO A 340 -7.43 -3.97 -2.96
CA PRO A 340 -8.81 -4.32 -2.59
C PRO A 340 -8.98 -5.46 -1.57
N ASP A 341 -7.91 -6.20 -1.27
CA ASP A 341 -7.88 -7.28 -0.28
C ASP A 341 -7.20 -6.88 1.05
N ALA A 342 -6.75 -5.63 1.17
CA ALA A 342 -6.02 -5.13 2.31
C ALA A 342 -7.00 -4.67 3.41
N SER A 343 -6.70 -5.02 4.66
CA SER A 343 -7.49 -4.63 5.83
C SER A 343 -6.64 -3.80 6.76
N PHE A 344 -7.17 -2.68 7.24
CA PHE A 344 -6.50 -1.89 8.25
C PHE A 344 -6.52 -2.59 9.60
N PRO A 345 -5.35 -2.87 10.22
CA PRO A 345 -5.29 -3.47 11.53
C PRO A 345 -5.46 -2.40 12.62
N LEU A 346 -6.48 -1.53 12.49
CA LEU A 346 -6.71 -0.52 13.50
C LEU A 346 -7.20 -1.21 14.78
N PRO A 347 -6.58 -0.91 15.94
CA PRO A 347 -7.01 -1.50 17.19
C PRO A 347 -8.37 -0.94 17.61
N THR A 348 -9.26 -1.81 18.10
CA THR A 348 -10.28 -1.36 19.05
C THR A 348 -9.57 -0.96 20.32
N ILE A 349 -9.86 0.23 20.80
CA ILE A 349 -9.23 0.81 21.98
C ILE A 349 -10.27 0.83 23.08
N GLU A 350 -10.05 0.03 24.12
CA GLU A 350 -10.90 -0.03 25.29
C GLU A 350 -10.13 0.48 26.51
N LEU A 351 -10.75 1.41 27.21
CA LEU A 351 -10.23 2.06 28.40
C LEU A 351 -11.14 1.67 29.55
N SER A 352 -10.58 0.96 30.53
CA SER A 352 -11.33 0.58 31.71
C SER A 352 -11.77 1.81 32.52
N PRO A 353 -12.79 1.67 33.38
CA PRO A 353 -13.14 2.73 34.32
C PRO A 353 -11.99 3.21 35.20
N GLU A 354 -11.06 2.32 35.53
CA GLU A 354 -9.83 2.66 36.27
C GLU A 354 -8.92 3.54 35.40
N GLN A 355 -8.70 3.14 34.15
CA GLN A 355 -7.87 3.89 33.18
C GLN A 355 -8.48 5.24 32.80
N THR A 356 -9.81 5.37 32.83
CA THR A 356 -10.50 6.65 32.59
C THR A 356 -10.65 7.48 33.86
N GLY A 357 -10.29 6.94 35.04
CA GLY A 357 -10.54 7.56 36.34
C GLY A 357 -12.03 7.75 36.67
N LEU A 358 -12.95 7.13 35.92
CA LEU A 358 -14.40 7.22 36.11
C LEU A 358 -14.93 6.03 36.91
N GLN A 359 -14.26 5.66 38.00
CA GLN A 359 -14.68 4.58 38.90
C GLN A 359 -15.11 5.14 40.27
N TRP A 360 -16.27 4.70 40.76
CA TRP A 360 -16.80 5.06 42.07
C TRP A 360 -16.97 3.83 42.94
N GLU A 361 -16.23 3.76 44.05
CA GLU A 361 -16.51 2.81 45.12
C GLU A 361 -17.77 3.22 45.90
N VAL A 362 -18.86 2.47 45.74
CA VAL A 362 -20.13 2.73 46.44
C VAL A 362 -20.11 2.14 47.84
N VAL A 363 -19.51 0.96 47.98
CA VAL A 363 -19.30 0.27 49.26
C VAL A 363 -17.89 -0.32 49.22
N SER A 364 -17.01 0.16 50.12
CA SER A 364 -15.61 -0.27 50.22
C SER A 364 -15.48 -1.78 50.00
N SER A 365 -14.81 -2.16 48.91
CA SER A 365 -14.50 -3.53 48.45
C SER A 365 -15.67 -4.46 48.05
N VAL A 366 -16.91 -3.98 47.94
CA VAL A 366 -18.07 -4.83 47.56
C VAL A 366 -18.71 -4.41 46.25
N LEU A 367 -18.82 -3.11 46.00
CA LEU A 367 -19.50 -2.58 44.82
C LEU A 367 -18.73 -1.36 44.30
N ALA A 368 -18.22 -1.47 43.07
CA ALA A 368 -17.77 -0.33 42.28
C ALA A 368 -18.64 -0.17 41.04
N ILE A 369 -18.87 1.07 40.62
CA ILE A 369 -19.51 1.40 39.36
C ILE A 369 -18.51 2.24 38.58
N GLY A 370 -18.27 1.87 37.34
CA GLY A 370 -17.29 2.50 36.49
C GLY A 370 -17.86 2.84 35.12
N ILE A 371 -17.31 3.86 34.45
CA ILE A 371 -17.56 4.12 33.03
C ILE A 371 -16.26 3.90 32.28
N GLY A 372 -16.20 2.88 31.42
CA GLY A 372 -15.14 2.74 30.45
C GLY A 372 -15.45 3.48 29.17
N LEU A 373 -14.43 3.69 28.35
CA LEU A 373 -14.55 4.26 27.01
C LEU A 373 -14.08 3.22 25.99
N ARG A 374 -14.73 3.19 24.83
CA ARG A 374 -14.34 2.35 23.70
C ARG A 374 -14.24 3.20 22.45
N ILE A 375 -13.17 3.05 21.70
CA ILE A 375 -13.01 3.63 20.37
C ILE A 375 -12.91 2.47 19.40
N ASP A 376 -13.95 2.30 18.59
CA ASP A 376 -13.96 1.36 17.48
C ASP A 376 -13.62 2.13 16.21
N THR A 377 -12.58 1.69 15.52
CA THR A 377 -12.17 2.28 14.26
C THR A 377 -12.44 1.30 13.14
N SER A 378 -13.27 1.70 12.18
CA SER A 378 -13.42 0.99 10.92
C SER A 378 -12.86 1.86 9.81
N LEU A 379 -12.04 1.25 8.98
CA LEU A 379 -11.49 1.88 7.80
C LEU A 379 -11.53 0.87 6.67
N SER A 380 -12.25 1.19 5.62
CA SER A 380 -12.34 0.39 4.41
C SER A 380 -11.77 1.13 3.22
N GLN A 381 -11.13 0.36 2.36
CA GLN A 381 -10.31 0.88 1.29
C GLN A 381 -11.16 1.32 0.08
N GLY A 382 -10.74 2.42 -0.57
CA GLY A 382 -11.05 2.73 -1.96
C GLY A 382 -9.83 2.74 -2.90
N GLU A 383 -9.97 3.45 -4.02
CA GLU A 383 -8.93 3.62 -5.03
C GLU A 383 -8.01 4.82 -4.71
N ILE A 384 -6.75 4.77 -5.18
CA ILE A 384 -5.86 5.94 -5.12
C ILE A 384 -5.91 6.63 -6.47
N ALA A 385 -6.29 7.90 -6.50
CA ALA A 385 -6.29 8.73 -7.69
C ALA A 385 -5.18 9.77 -7.60
N ALA A 386 -4.62 10.15 -8.74
CA ALA A 386 -3.69 11.27 -8.85
C ALA A 386 -3.89 11.96 -10.21
N LYS A 387 -3.38 13.18 -10.34
CA LYS A 387 -3.30 13.90 -11.61
C LYS A 387 -1.88 13.87 -12.12
N TRP A 388 -1.73 13.82 -13.44
CA TRP A 388 -0.44 13.97 -14.09
C TRP A 388 -0.51 15.13 -15.07
N GLN A 389 0.60 15.83 -15.24
CA GLN A 389 0.71 16.92 -16.20
C GLN A 389 2.15 17.10 -16.68
N VAL A 390 2.28 17.69 -17.87
CA VAL A 390 3.53 18.29 -18.31
C VAL A 390 3.53 19.75 -17.88
N LEU A 391 4.57 20.17 -17.17
CA LEU A 391 4.66 21.52 -16.62
C LEU A 391 4.97 22.56 -17.71
N PRO A 392 4.47 23.81 -17.56
CA PRO A 392 4.73 24.88 -18.52
C PRO A 392 6.23 25.15 -18.71
N GLY A 393 6.65 25.45 -19.95
CA GLY A 393 8.06 25.66 -20.29
C GLY A 393 8.81 24.39 -20.70
N SER A 394 8.08 23.31 -20.99
CA SER A 394 8.61 22.03 -21.46
C SER A 394 8.38 21.81 -22.96
N ASP A 395 9.21 20.96 -23.55
CA ASP A 395 9.09 20.41 -24.92
C ASP A 395 8.15 19.20 -25.01
N ALA A 396 7.13 19.23 -24.17
CA ALA A 396 6.03 18.28 -24.21
C ALA A 396 4.73 18.95 -23.74
N THR A 397 3.62 18.30 -24.06
CA THR A 397 2.29 18.65 -23.59
C THR A 397 1.51 17.40 -23.23
N GLY A 398 0.64 17.52 -22.23
CA GLY A 398 -0.22 16.43 -21.79
C GLY A 398 -0.69 16.70 -20.37
N ASN A 399 -1.88 16.19 -20.05
CA ASN A 399 -2.38 16.08 -18.69
C ASN A 399 -3.47 15.02 -18.63
N GLY A 400 -3.77 14.56 -17.43
CA GLY A 400 -4.86 13.63 -17.18
C GLY A 400 -4.88 13.17 -15.73
N SER A 401 -5.53 12.04 -15.50
CA SER A 401 -5.57 11.35 -14.22
C SER A 401 -4.99 9.95 -14.34
N VAL A 402 -4.54 9.41 -13.22
CA VAL A 402 -4.10 8.02 -13.07
C VAL A 402 -4.76 7.46 -11.80
N THR A 403 -5.21 6.21 -11.88
CA THR A 403 -5.90 5.54 -10.77
C THR A 403 -5.22 4.21 -10.47
N TYR A 404 -4.83 4.01 -9.21
CA TYR A 404 -4.17 2.82 -8.73
C TYR A 404 -5.17 1.98 -7.93
N VAL A 405 -5.56 0.83 -8.50
CA VAL A 405 -6.44 -0.15 -7.84
C VAL A 405 -5.61 -1.18 -7.07
N TYR A 406 -4.51 -1.64 -7.69
CA TYR A 406 -3.59 -2.60 -7.08
C TYR A 406 -2.24 -1.92 -6.89
N PRO A 407 -1.73 -1.78 -5.65
CA PRO A 407 -0.39 -1.30 -5.44
C PRO A 407 0.62 -2.23 -6.13
N GLN A 408 1.78 -1.68 -6.49
CA GLN A 408 2.91 -2.33 -7.15
C GLN A 408 2.66 -2.80 -8.59
N VAL A 409 1.43 -2.72 -9.09
CA VAL A 409 1.14 -2.94 -10.51
C VAL A 409 1.35 -1.62 -11.26
N PRO A 410 2.26 -1.55 -12.24
CA PRO A 410 2.40 -0.36 -13.07
C PRO A 410 1.10 -0.02 -13.78
N VAL A 411 0.69 1.25 -13.67
CA VAL A 411 -0.48 1.82 -14.33
C VAL A 411 0.01 2.77 -15.42
N PRO A 412 -0.37 2.53 -16.69
CA PRO A 412 -0.01 3.41 -17.78
C PRO A 412 -0.81 4.71 -17.72
N PHE A 413 -0.15 5.84 -18.02
CA PHE A 413 -0.78 7.15 -18.17
C PHE A 413 -0.22 7.90 -19.38
N GLY A 414 -1.01 8.84 -19.91
CA GLY A 414 -0.78 9.50 -21.18
C GLY A 414 -2.10 9.72 -21.93
N PRO A 415 -2.07 10.15 -23.20
CA PRO A 415 -0.88 10.38 -24.02
C PRO A 415 -0.15 11.69 -23.69
N LEU A 416 1.18 11.63 -23.64
CA LEU A 416 2.06 12.81 -23.65
C LEU A 416 2.59 13.03 -25.06
N THR A 417 2.51 14.25 -25.59
CA THR A 417 3.02 14.59 -26.94
C THR A 417 4.20 15.55 -26.82
N THR A 418 5.33 15.15 -27.39
CA THR A 418 6.54 15.97 -27.47
C THR A 418 6.52 16.90 -28.67
N GLY A 419 7.28 17.99 -28.60
CA GLY A 419 7.42 19.00 -29.65
C GLY A 419 8.37 20.10 -29.21
N ASP A 420 8.78 20.98 -30.13
CA ASP A 420 9.67 22.12 -29.86
C ASP A 420 8.80 23.30 -29.38
N PHE A 421 8.31 23.20 -28.14
CA PHE A 421 7.35 24.15 -27.57
C PHE A 421 8.04 25.23 -26.73
N ALA A 422 9.19 24.93 -26.13
CA ALA A 422 9.95 25.78 -25.24
C ALA A 422 11.22 26.29 -25.94
N THR A 423 11.38 27.60 -26.04
CA THR A 423 12.50 28.21 -26.77
C THR A 423 13.88 28.06 -26.11
N ASP A 424 13.91 27.61 -24.86
CA ASP A 424 15.07 27.58 -23.98
C ASP A 424 15.24 26.24 -23.23
N SER A 425 14.47 25.20 -23.60
CA SER A 425 14.52 23.89 -22.97
C SER A 425 14.25 22.80 -23.99
N ASP A 426 15.14 21.83 -24.10
CA ASP A 426 14.94 20.60 -24.88
C ASP A 426 14.43 19.46 -23.96
N GLN A 427 13.56 19.75 -22.99
CA GLN A 427 13.15 18.78 -21.96
C GLN A 427 11.63 18.73 -21.75
N ALA A 428 11.12 17.51 -21.55
CA ALA A 428 9.80 17.24 -21.00
C ALA A 428 9.86 17.20 -19.47
N HIS A 429 9.26 18.17 -18.78
CA HIS A 429 9.10 18.17 -17.32
C HIS A 429 7.73 17.59 -16.94
N ILE A 430 7.73 16.40 -16.39
CA ILE A 430 6.51 15.62 -16.09
C ILE A 430 6.33 15.55 -14.58
N GLU A 431 5.11 15.77 -14.12
CA GLU A 431 4.72 15.74 -12.72
C GLU A 431 3.50 14.82 -12.52
N ILE A 432 3.48 14.08 -11.42
CA ILE A 432 2.27 13.49 -10.84
C ILE A 432 2.05 14.13 -9.47
N ASN A 433 0.84 14.66 -9.23
CA ASN A 433 0.45 15.38 -8.02
C ASN A 433 -1.04 15.14 -7.70
N ASP A 434 -1.59 15.90 -6.75
CA ASP A 434 -3.00 15.79 -6.31
C ASP A 434 -3.39 14.35 -5.97
N PHE A 435 -2.51 13.65 -5.25
CA PHE A 435 -2.78 12.30 -4.80
C PHE A 435 -3.92 12.30 -3.78
N GLN A 436 -4.91 11.43 -3.99
CA GLN A 436 -6.06 11.24 -3.13
C GLN A 436 -6.26 9.74 -2.91
N TYR A 437 -6.34 9.33 -1.64
CA TYR A 437 -6.72 7.97 -1.28
C TYR A 437 -8.19 7.94 -0.90
N GLY A 438 -9.04 7.42 -1.79
CA GLY A 438 -10.46 7.27 -1.54
C GLY A 438 -10.72 6.22 -0.45
N LEU A 439 -11.64 6.52 0.44
CA LEU A 439 -12.08 5.63 1.49
C LEU A 439 -13.56 5.30 1.27
N ASP A 440 -13.89 4.02 1.30
CA ASP A 440 -15.29 3.58 1.21
C ASP A 440 -16.03 3.87 2.52
N GLU A 441 -15.32 3.77 3.65
CA GLU A 441 -15.79 4.08 5.00
C GLU A 441 -14.57 4.42 5.87
N PHE A 442 -14.65 5.51 6.61
CA PHE A 442 -13.85 5.69 7.82
C PHE A 442 -14.77 6.20 8.90
N LEU A 443 -14.85 5.42 9.96
CA LEU A 443 -15.73 5.67 11.07
C LEU A 443 -14.95 5.40 12.36
N MET A 444 -14.91 6.42 13.20
CA MET A 444 -14.41 6.31 14.55
C MET A 444 -15.61 6.47 15.48
N ASP A 445 -16.05 5.34 16.04
CA ASP A 445 -17.14 5.31 17.01
C ASP A 445 -16.55 5.40 18.41
N LEU A 446 -16.74 6.54 19.07
CA LEU A 446 -16.46 6.69 20.48
C LEU A 446 -17.70 6.26 21.25
N GLY A 447 -17.64 5.07 21.84
CA GLY A 447 -18.60 4.55 22.79
C GLY A 447 -18.14 4.70 24.24
N GLY A 448 -19.07 4.55 25.16
CA GLY A 448 -18.81 4.31 26.57
C GLY A 448 -19.53 3.05 27.03
N TYR A 449 -19.00 2.41 28.05
CA TYR A 449 -19.63 1.25 28.66
C TYR A 449 -19.69 1.39 30.18
N LEU A 450 -20.78 0.93 30.78
CA LEU A 450 -20.91 0.90 32.24
C LEU A 450 -20.40 -0.44 32.76
N GLU A 451 -19.37 -0.41 33.60
CA GLU A 451 -18.90 -1.58 34.32
C GLU A 451 -19.44 -1.56 35.75
N LEU A 452 -19.95 -2.71 36.20
CA LEU A 452 -20.37 -2.90 37.58
C LEU A 452 -19.53 -4.03 38.19
N GLU A 453 -18.72 -3.67 39.18
CA GLU A 453 -17.85 -4.61 39.87
C GLU A 453 -18.51 -5.04 41.18
N LEU A 454 -18.78 -6.35 41.31
CA LEU A 454 -19.33 -6.96 42.53
C LEU A 454 -18.34 -7.96 43.11
N PHE A 455 -17.85 -7.69 44.32
CA PHE A 455 -16.88 -8.55 45.02
C PHE A 455 -15.61 -8.87 44.20
N GLY A 456 -15.07 -7.91 43.45
CA GLY A 456 -13.87 -8.13 42.62
C GLY A 456 -14.15 -8.68 41.23
N TYR A 457 -15.42 -8.87 40.84
CA TYR A 457 -15.81 -9.35 39.52
C TYR A 457 -16.52 -8.23 38.75
N GLY A 458 -15.85 -7.71 37.71
CA GLY A 458 -16.42 -6.77 36.75
C GLY A 458 -17.42 -7.44 35.82
N VAL A 459 -18.58 -6.81 35.64
CA VAL A 459 -19.56 -7.17 34.63
C VAL A 459 -19.92 -5.92 33.85
N GLU A 460 -19.68 -5.93 32.55
CA GLU A 460 -20.16 -4.92 31.63
C GLU A 460 -21.70 -4.99 31.58
N VAL A 461 -22.35 -3.87 31.88
CA VAL A 461 -23.81 -3.80 32.04
C VAL A 461 -24.48 -3.34 30.76
N THR A 462 -23.89 -2.37 30.07
CA THR A 462 -24.41 -1.77 28.84
C THR A 462 -23.37 -0.91 28.16
N ASP A 463 -23.43 -0.89 26.83
CA ASP A 463 -22.74 0.07 25.97
C ASP A 463 -23.68 1.23 25.60
N PHE A 464 -23.09 2.36 25.26
CA PHE A 464 -23.78 3.51 24.67
C PHE A 464 -22.82 4.30 23.76
N ASP A 465 -23.32 4.74 22.61
CA ASP A 465 -22.53 5.54 21.66
C ASP A 465 -22.48 7.00 22.13
N ILE A 466 -21.30 7.61 22.14
CA ILE A 466 -21.09 9.00 22.56
C ILE A 466 -21.03 9.91 21.33
N VAL A 467 -20.13 9.62 20.40
CA VAL A 467 -19.94 10.36 19.17
C VAL A 467 -19.38 9.46 18.09
N GLU A 468 -19.95 9.58 16.90
CA GLU A 468 -19.43 9.00 15.66
C GLU A 468 -18.71 10.12 14.91
N ILE A 469 -17.43 9.91 14.58
CA ILE A 469 -16.62 10.85 13.80
C ILE A 469 -16.34 10.19 12.45
N GLY A 470 -16.80 10.81 11.37
CA GLY A 470 -16.51 10.35 10.01
C GLY A 470 -15.29 11.07 9.42
N VAL A 471 -14.72 10.50 8.35
CA VAL A 471 -13.63 11.18 7.61
C VAL A 471 -14.08 12.53 7.05
N ASP A 472 -15.34 12.65 6.63
CA ASP A 472 -15.92 13.91 6.14
C ASP A 472 -15.93 15.04 7.20
N ASP A 473 -15.80 14.69 8.49
CA ASP A 473 -15.70 15.68 9.57
C ASP A 473 -14.26 16.20 9.75
N ILE A 474 -13.27 15.47 9.24
CA ILE A 474 -11.84 15.73 9.41
C ILE A 474 -11.18 16.18 8.10
N SER A 475 -11.65 15.69 6.95
CA SER A 475 -11.14 16.05 5.63
C SER A 475 -12.24 16.61 4.72
N ASP A 476 -11.81 17.23 3.61
CA ASP A 476 -12.69 17.84 2.60
C ASP A 476 -13.38 16.79 1.69
N GLY A 477 -13.85 15.66 2.27
CA GLY A 477 -14.59 14.60 1.58
C GLY A 477 -14.13 13.18 1.94
N PRO A 478 -14.63 12.13 1.25
CA PRO A 478 -14.36 10.72 1.56
C PRO A 478 -12.98 10.26 1.06
N TRP A 479 -11.97 11.12 1.17
CA TRP A 479 -10.61 10.88 0.73
C TRP A 479 -9.60 11.44 1.71
N LEU A 480 -8.47 10.73 1.84
CA LEU A 480 -7.26 11.24 2.47
C LEU A 480 -6.41 11.90 1.38
N ASN A 481 -6.11 13.18 1.56
CA ASN A 481 -5.13 13.88 0.73
C ASN A 481 -3.71 13.59 1.25
N ILE A 482 -2.71 14.11 0.55
CA ILE A 482 -1.34 14.13 1.09
C ILE A 482 -1.32 14.93 2.38
N HIS A 483 -0.61 14.40 3.37
CA HIS A 483 -0.47 14.99 4.69
C HIS A 483 0.16 16.38 4.59
N GLU A 484 -0.46 17.37 5.23
CA GLU A 484 0.06 18.74 5.26
C GLU A 484 1.48 18.77 5.84
N GLY A 485 2.36 19.57 5.24
CA GLY A 485 3.77 19.69 5.66
C GLY A 485 4.72 18.70 4.98
N THR A 486 4.22 17.76 4.19
CA THR A 486 5.05 16.82 3.40
C THR A 486 5.13 17.23 1.93
N LYS A 487 6.02 16.59 1.17
CA LYS A 487 6.05 16.70 -0.29
C LYS A 487 4.80 16.03 -0.87
N ASP A 488 4.22 16.62 -1.91
CA ASP A 488 2.93 16.22 -2.49
C ASP A 488 2.98 15.84 -3.98
N ASN A 489 4.18 15.82 -4.56
CA ASN A 489 4.38 15.52 -5.97
C ASN A 489 5.60 14.62 -6.22
N ILE A 490 5.63 14.02 -7.41
CA ILE A 490 6.81 13.41 -8.00
C ILE A 490 7.05 14.02 -9.37
N GLU A 491 8.31 14.37 -9.66
CA GLU A 491 8.70 15.04 -10.89
C GLU A 491 9.85 14.30 -11.59
N THR A 492 9.87 14.35 -12.92
CA THR A 492 11.00 13.90 -13.74
C THR A 492 11.20 14.79 -14.95
N PHE A 493 12.43 14.83 -15.43
CA PHE A 493 12.85 15.58 -16.62
C PHE A 493 13.37 14.59 -17.66
N VAL A 494 12.89 14.67 -18.88
CA VAL A 494 13.30 13.78 -19.97
C VAL A 494 13.74 14.60 -21.16
N ASP A 495 14.94 14.37 -21.67
CA ASP A 495 15.45 15.13 -22.82
C ASP A 495 14.65 14.78 -24.08
N VAL A 496 14.24 15.79 -24.84
CA VAL A 496 13.50 15.68 -26.11
C VAL A 496 14.47 15.99 -27.24
N ASN A 497 14.68 15.04 -28.15
CA ASN A 497 15.68 15.15 -29.20
C ASN A 497 15.06 15.15 -30.61
N GLU A 498 15.54 16.03 -31.50
CA GLU A 498 15.12 16.08 -32.90
C GLU A 498 15.53 14.85 -33.74
N ASN A 499 16.52 14.07 -33.26
CA ASN A 499 17.32 13.16 -34.11
C ASN A 499 17.45 11.72 -33.63
N ALA A 500 16.40 11.13 -33.04
CA ALA A 500 16.31 9.67 -33.05
C ALA A 500 15.94 9.22 -34.48
N LEU A 501 16.95 9.05 -35.34
CA LEU A 501 16.80 8.51 -36.68
C LEU A 501 16.06 7.17 -36.60
N ILE A 502 14.76 7.19 -36.93
CA ILE A 502 13.89 6.02 -37.05
C ILE A 502 14.48 5.10 -38.12
N PHE A 503 15.32 4.15 -37.73
CA PHE A 503 15.61 2.99 -38.57
C PHE A 503 14.40 2.06 -38.51
N LEU A 504 13.49 2.25 -39.46
CA LEU A 504 12.44 1.29 -39.80
C LEU A 504 13.03 -0.14 -39.82
N PRO A 505 12.26 -1.16 -39.39
CA PRO A 505 12.71 -2.54 -39.47
C PRO A 505 13.02 -2.84 -40.94
N LEU A 506 14.30 -3.12 -41.22
CA LEU A 506 14.75 -3.60 -42.51
C LEU A 506 14.04 -4.94 -42.75
N VAL A 507 12.94 -4.92 -43.50
CA VAL A 507 12.30 -6.13 -44.01
C VAL A 507 13.27 -6.73 -45.03
N VAL A 508 14.20 -7.55 -44.55
CA VAL A 508 15.03 -8.40 -45.40
C VAL A 508 14.10 -9.46 -45.99
N LYS A 509 13.98 -9.44 -47.30
CA LYS A 509 13.21 -10.41 -48.08
C LYS A 509 13.92 -11.75 -48.20
#